data_AF-A0A2E4YDS4-F1
#
_entry.id   AF-A0A2E4YDS4-F1
#
_cell.length_a   1.000
_cell.length_b   1.000
_cell.length_c   1.000
_cell.angle_alpha   90.00
_cell.angle_beta   90.00
_cell.angle_gamma   90.00
#
_symmetry.space_group_name_H-M   'P 1'
#
loop_
_entity.id
_entity.type
_entity.pdbx_description
1 polymer ?
#
loop_
_entity_poly.entity_id
_entity_poly.type
_entity_poly.pdbx_seq_one_letter_code
_entity_poly.pdbx_strand_id
1 'polypeptide(L)'
;MHLIDVTKQFVKRYCAPRLLRAVSCVAVLTAVLLLLAIHKEPALTDQAQMTTPAKTGSKIRGSGASNISVVGGISVSSSNPAGSPKQKATNDTAVLTDSLSWQTVVVQSGDNLSAIFKQVGLSDQDMFRILNSSEQATVLNRLFPGYQLDFLIPKSGRLEQLRVLKSALDGVIFTRKNQGYEVENIVKVADLGETFRTGTVSDNLFMAGQKENIPTELIMEMANIFGGVIDFILDPRRGDQFSILYEEKYLDGIYLGHGNILAIQYVNAGKVFNAIRYINDEGNAGYYSLEGVSMRKAFLRSPLDFFRISSDFNPRRYHPILNTIRAHKGIDYAAPTGTPVRATSDGRVTWAARNGSFGNLVVVNHEGSFETKYAHLSRFAVKKGQKVRQGEVIAYVGATGGATGPHLHYEFLMSGVYQNPSTILDELPKAVSIEEEEKDRFWRQTARLRRHIRSLNSGLLFTLNQSSAE
;
A
#
# COMPACT_ATOMS: atom_id res chain seq x y z
N MET A 1 -15.17 -0.30 58.09
CA MET A 1 -14.65 -1.62 57.68
C MET A 1 -13.34 -1.40 56.95
N HIS A 2 -12.23 -1.81 57.56
CA HIS A 2 -10.90 -1.27 57.28
C HIS A 2 -10.29 -1.82 55.98
N LEU A 3 -9.63 -0.93 55.22
CA LEU A 3 -8.86 -1.23 53.99
C LEU A 3 -7.82 -2.35 54.17
N ILE A 4 -7.40 -2.59 55.42
CA ILE A 4 -6.47 -3.64 55.85
C ILE A 4 -7.11 -5.04 55.75
N ASP A 5 -8.42 -5.16 55.96
CA ASP A 5 -9.10 -6.46 55.93
C ASP A 5 -9.37 -6.90 54.48
N VAL A 6 -9.64 -5.95 53.59
CA VAL A 6 -9.80 -6.19 52.15
C VAL A 6 -8.48 -6.64 51.51
N THR A 7 -7.37 -6.01 51.91
CA THR A 7 -6.02 -6.40 51.42
C THR A 7 -5.59 -7.77 51.95
N LYS A 8 -5.89 -8.10 53.21
CA LYS A 8 -5.66 -9.45 53.75
C LYS A 8 -6.48 -10.53 53.04
N GLN A 9 -7.75 -10.27 52.72
CA GLN A 9 -8.59 -11.20 51.96
C GLN A 9 -8.11 -11.38 50.51
N PHE A 10 -7.64 -10.30 49.88
CA PHE A 10 -7.13 -10.34 48.51
C PHE A 10 -5.84 -11.18 48.41
N VAL A 11 -4.88 -10.97 49.32
CA VAL A 11 -3.61 -11.73 49.34
C VAL A 11 -3.85 -13.21 49.63
N LYS A 12 -4.78 -13.53 50.54
CA LYS A 12 -5.11 -14.92 50.89
C LYS A 12 -5.83 -15.66 49.74
N ARG A 13 -6.50 -14.94 48.84
CA ARG A 13 -7.30 -15.52 47.75
C ARG A 13 -6.53 -15.67 46.42
N TYR A 14 -5.49 -14.86 46.19
CA TYR A 14 -4.81 -14.80 44.89
C TYR A 14 -3.29 -15.08 44.90
N CYS A 15 -2.64 -15.17 46.07
CA CYS A 15 -1.21 -15.47 46.15
C CYS A 15 -0.96 -16.89 46.69
N ALA A 16 -0.51 -17.80 45.82
CA ALA A 16 -0.01 -19.11 46.24
C ALA A 16 1.33 -18.98 47.01
N PRO A 17 1.63 -19.85 47.99
CA PRO A 17 2.79 -19.70 48.90
C PRO A 17 4.18 -19.73 48.22
N ARG A 18 4.27 -20.02 46.92
CA ARG A 18 5.51 -19.91 46.14
C ARG A 18 5.83 -18.49 45.67
N LEU A 19 4.84 -17.59 45.59
CA LEU A 19 5.03 -16.19 45.14
C LEU A 19 5.62 -15.27 46.22
N LEU A 20 5.39 -15.57 47.51
CA LEU A 20 5.96 -14.75 48.60
C LEU A 20 7.49 -14.81 48.67
N ARG A 21 8.10 -15.92 48.24
CA ARG A 21 9.56 -16.07 48.22
C ARG A 21 10.23 -15.31 47.07
N ALA A 22 9.54 -15.16 45.94
CA ALA A 22 10.06 -14.44 44.78
C ALA A 22 10.06 -12.92 44.97
N VAL A 23 9.01 -12.36 45.59
CA VAL A 23 8.90 -10.92 45.86
C VAL A 23 9.96 -10.44 46.86
N SER A 24 10.33 -11.28 47.83
CA SER A 24 11.40 -10.95 48.80
C SER A 24 12.80 -10.95 48.17
N CYS A 25 13.06 -11.75 47.13
CA CYS A 25 14.35 -11.76 46.45
C CYS A 25 14.54 -10.53 45.54
N VAL A 26 13.47 -10.06 44.88
CA VAL A 26 13.54 -8.88 44.00
C VAL A 26 13.80 -7.60 44.80
N ALA A 27 13.17 -7.45 45.97
CA ALA A 27 13.37 -6.28 46.84
C ALA A 27 14.82 -6.17 47.38
N VAL A 28 15.44 -7.32 47.70
CA VAL A 28 16.85 -7.37 48.14
C VAL A 28 17.79 -7.05 46.98
N LEU A 29 17.51 -7.55 45.77
CA LEU A 29 18.33 -7.28 44.60
C LEU A 29 18.29 -5.79 44.19
N THR A 30 17.13 -5.14 44.31
CA THR A 30 16.99 -3.70 44.04
C THR A 30 17.69 -2.84 45.08
N ALA A 31 17.71 -3.25 46.36
CA ALA A 31 18.42 -2.53 47.41
C ALA A 31 19.95 -2.62 47.24
N VAL A 32 20.47 -3.79 46.81
CA VAL A 32 21.89 -3.98 46.53
C VAL A 32 22.35 -3.17 45.31
N LEU A 33 21.52 -3.08 44.25
CA LEU A 33 21.81 -2.26 43.08
C LEU A 33 21.80 -0.76 43.38
N LEU A 34 20.92 -0.29 44.27
CA LEU A 34 20.93 1.10 44.74
C LEU A 34 22.18 1.44 45.55
N LEU A 35 22.67 0.51 46.38
CA LEU A 35 23.90 0.70 47.17
C LEU A 35 25.16 0.78 46.30
N LEU A 36 25.20 0.06 45.17
CA LEU A 36 26.31 0.11 44.22
C LEU A 36 26.33 1.39 43.37
N ALA A 37 25.19 2.06 43.20
CA ALA A 37 25.10 3.32 42.44
C ALA A 37 25.61 4.54 43.21
N ILE A 38 25.79 4.45 44.53
CA ILE A 38 26.18 5.58 45.39
C ILE A 38 27.71 5.77 45.47
N HIS A 39 28.52 4.83 44.98
CA HIS A 39 29.99 4.83 45.13
C HIS A 39 30.80 5.20 43.87
N LYS A 40 30.33 6.12 43.02
CA LYS A 40 31.15 6.63 41.90
C LYS A 40 31.50 8.11 42.07
N GLU A 41 32.73 8.37 42.54
CA GLU A 41 33.35 9.70 42.46
C GLU A 41 33.76 10.03 41.00
N PRO A 42 33.77 11.33 40.61
CA PRO A 42 34.16 11.74 39.26
C PRO A 42 35.66 12.02 39.16
N ALA A 43 36.29 11.54 38.08
CA ALA A 43 37.66 11.88 37.72
C ALA A 43 37.74 13.21 36.94
N LEU A 44 38.80 13.96 37.24
CA LEU A 44 39.15 15.30 36.75
C LEU A 44 39.39 15.39 35.24
N THR A 45 39.04 16.56 34.71
CA THR A 45 39.34 17.07 33.36
C THR A 45 40.68 17.81 33.37
N ASP A 46 41.52 17.63 32.33
CA ASP A 46 42.62 18.54 32.02
C ASP A 46 42.50 19.09 30.59
N GLN A 47 42.95 20.32 30.40
CA GLN A 47 42.66 21.23 29.30
C GLN A 47 43.64 21.14 28.12
N ALA A 48 43.17 21.50 26.92
CA ALA A 48 43.97 22.31 25.98
C ALA A 48 43.06 23.10 25.01
N GLN A 49 43.41 24.38 24.85
CA GLN A 49 42.74 25.46 24.12
C GLN A 49 42.96 25.40 22.60
N MET A 50 42.06 26.02 21.80
CA MET A 50 42.39 27.24 21.01
C MET A 50 41.24 27.76 20.12
N THR A 51 40.92 29.05 20.36
CA THR A 51 40.58 30.15 19.42
C THR A 51 39.29 30.15 18.58
N THR A 52 38.39 31.08 18.94
CA THR A 52 37.41 31.81 18.11
C THR A 52 38.09 32.94 17.29
N PRO A 53 37.42 33.60 16.31
CA PRO A 53 36.45 34.67 16.63
C PRO A 53 35.18 34.71 15.76
N ALA A 54 34.20 35.40 16.33
CA ALA A 54 32.84 35.68 15.88
C ALA A 54 32.73 36.58 14.63
N LYS A 55 31.53 36.60 14.02
CA LYS A 55 30.96 37.83 13.44
C LYS A 55 29.44 37.91 13.61
N THR A 56 29.07 39.08 14.09
CA THR A 56 27.80 39.66 14.52
C THR A 56 26.84 39.95 13.36
N GLY A 57 25.54 39.99 13.66
CA GLY A 57 24.47 40.20 12.68
C GLY A 57 24.26 41.63 12.19
N SER A 58 23.23 41.80 11.36
CA SER A 58 22.54 43.08 11.18
C SER A 58 21.12 42.88 10.65
N LYS A 59 20.25 43.76 11.15
CA LYS A 59 18.81 43.88 11.00
C LYS A 59 18.58 45.05 10.05
N ILE A 60 17.83 44.88 8.96
CA ILE A 60 17.28 46.02 8.20
C ILE A 60 15.78 45.81 7.99
N ARG A 61 15.08 46.91 8.21
CA ARG A 61 13.65 47.17 8.19
C ARG A 61 13.41 48.10 7.00
N GLY A 62 12.31 47.95 6.26
CA GLY A 62 11.71 49.08 5.54
C GLY A 62 11.09 48.79 4.17
N SER A 63 9.81 49.18 4.07
CA SER A 63 9.07 49.62 2.88
C SER A 63 8.60 48.53 1.91
N GLY A 64 7.36 48.48 1.43
CA GLY A 64 6.22 49.38 1.56
C GLY A 64 5.03 48.74 0.80
N ALA A 65 3.85 48.86 1.38
CA ALA A 65 2.59 48.41 0.80
C ALA A 65 2.03 49.49 -0.14
N SER A 66 1.52 49.11 -1.32
CA SER A 66 0.49 49.87 -2.04
C SER A 66 -0.19 48.98 -3.09
N ASN A 67 -1.52 48.86 -2.98
CA ASN A 67 -2.53 48.91 -4.07
C ASN A 67 -3.71 48.00 -3.72
N ILE A 68 -4.75 48.55 -3.07
CA ILE A 68 -5.96 49.15 -3.67
C ILE A 68 -7.06 48.09 -3.80
N SER A 69 -8.03 48.20 -2.89
CA SER A 69 -9.40 47.72 -3.05
C SER A 69 -10.25 48.89 -3.54
N VAL A 70 -11.26 48.64 -4.39
CA VAL A 70 -12.63 49.22 -4.42
C VAL A 70 -13.29 48.73 -5.74
N VAL A 71 -14.18 47.72 -5.67
CA VAL A 71 -15.67 47.78 -5.76
C VAL A 71 -16.23 48.06 -7.16
N GLY A 72 -17.18 47.19 -7.55
CA GLY A 72 -18.42 47.63 -8.21
C GLY A 72 -18.66 47.06 -9.60
N GLY A 73 -19.48 46.01 -9.67
CA GLY A 73 -20.03 45.51 -10.94
C GLY A 73 -21.15 46.39 -11.50
N ILE A 74 -21.55 46.11 -12.73
CA ILE A 74 -22.93 46.06 -13.25
C ILE A 74 -22.88 45.35 -14.61
N SER A 75 -23.88 44.53 -14.83
CA SER A 75 -24.16 43.67 -15.96
C SER A 75 -25.18 44.27 -16.94
N VAL A 76 -25.23 43.66 -18.12
CA VAL A 76 -26.40 43.40 -19.02
C VAL A 76 -26.55 44.23 -20.31
N SER A 77 -26.75 43.45 -21.40
CA SER A 77 -27.52 43.69 -22.65
C SER A 77 -26.85 44.41 -23.81
N SER A 78 -26.53 43.74 -24.91
CA SER A 78 -27.39 43.16 -25.97
C SER A 78 -27.75 44.17 -27.07
N SER A 79 -27.23 43.94 -28.28
CA SER A 79 -27.97 43.85 -29.55
C SER A 79 -27.05 44.05 -30.76
N ASN A 80 -27.25 43.17 -31.72
CA ASN A 80 -26.77 43.18 -33.10
C ASN A 80 -27.38 44.39 -33.85
N PRO A 81 -26.81 44.86 -34.98
CA PRO A 81 -27.18 44.22 -36.24
C PRO A 81 -26.09 44.15 -37.32
N ALA A 82 -26.40 43.31 -38.30
CA ALA A 82 -25.68 43.01 -39.52
C ALA A 82 -25.47 44.21 -40.47
N GLY A 83 -24.37 44.13 -41.24
CA GLY A 83 -24.13 44.96 -42.41
C GLY A 83 -22.83 44.58 -43.11
N SER A 84 -22.91 43.74 -44.15
CA SER A 84 -21.81 43.51 -45.08
C SER A 84 -21.55 44.74 -45.94
N PRO A 85 -20.28 44.99 -46.33
CA PRO A 85 -20.01 45.17 -47.74
C PRO A 85 -18.79 44.37 -48.23
N LYS A 86 -18.95 43.73 -49.40
CA LYS A 86 -17.86 43.30 -50.28
C LYS A 86 -17.02 44.52 -50.68
N GLN A 87 -15.69 44.43 -50.62
CA GLN A 87 -14.82 44.61 -51.79
C GLN A 87 -13.32 44.48 -51.49
N LYS A 88 -12.65 43.96 -52.54
CA LYS A 88 -11.26 44.13 -52.96
C LYS A 88 -10.16 43.29 -52.30
N ALA A 89 -9.66 42.39 -53.15
CA ALA A 89 -8.36 41.77 -53.10
C ALA A 89 -7.26 42.80 -52.84
N THR A 90 -6.44 42.50 -51.85
CA THR A 90 -5.05 42.91 -51.76
C THR A 90 -4.22 41.65 -51.58
N ASN A 91 -3.21 41.51 -52.42
CA ASN A 91 -2.18 40.49 -52.36
C ASN A 91 -1.54 40.49 -50.97
N ASP A 92 -1.94 39.56 -50.11
CA ASP A 92 -1.16 39.20 -48.94
C ASP A 92 -0.39 37.92 -49.26
N THR A 93 0.87 38.13 -49.58
CA THR A 93 2.03 37.37 -49.10
C THR A 93 1.66 35.99 -48.58
N ALA A 94 1.80 34.97 -49.44
CA ALA A 94 1.81 33.58 -49.01
C ALA A 94 3.00 33.37 -48.05
N VAL A 95 2.76 33.61 -46.76
CA VAL A 95 3.60 33.09 -45.69
C VAL A 95 3.43 31.58 -45.76
N LEU A 96 4.44 30.92 -46.33
CA LEU A 96 4.63 29.49 -46.20
C LEU A 96 4.81 29.20 -44.70
N THR A 97 3.73 28.98 -43.97
CA THR A 97 3.77 28.34 -42.67
C THR A 97 4.25 26.91 -42.91
N ASP A 98 5.56 26.71 -42.78
CA ASP A 98 6.16 25.40 -42.76
C ASP A 98 5.53 24.65 -41.58
N SER A 99 4.65 23.70 -41.87
CA SER A 99 3.91 22.94 -40.87
C SER A 99 4.91 22.05 -40.13
N LEU A 100 5.47 22.59 -39.04
CA LEU A 100 6.27 21.88 -38.07
C LEU A 100 5.41 20.72 -37.51
N SER A 101 5.74 19.49 -37.92
CA SER A 101 5.02 18.29 -37.49
C SER A 101 5.94 17.43 -36.64
N TRP A 102 5.39 16.92 -35.53
CA TRP A 102 6.08 15.97 -34.68
C TRP A 102 5.96 14.58 -35.30
N GLN A 103 7.08 13.87 -35.38
CA GLN A 103 7.12 12.44 -35.71
C GLN A 103 7.25 11.65 -34.40
N THR A 104 6.30 10.76 -34.13
CA THR A 104 6.25 9.99 -32.88
C THR A 104 6.70 8.56 -33.10
N VAL A 105 7.60 8.07 -32.25
CA VAL A 105 8.04 6.66 -32.21
C VAL A 105 7.89 6.13 -30.78
N VAL A 106 7.26 4.97 -30.62
CA VAL A 106 7.13 4.28 -29.33
C VAL A 106 8.13 3.14 -29.27
N VAL A 107 9.03 3.17 -28.29
CA VAL A 107 10.10 2.18 -28.10
C VAL A 107 9.51 0.79 -27.88
N GLN A 108 9.97 -0.18 -28.67
CA GLN A 108 9.62 -1.59 -28.54
C GLN A 108 10.75 -2.41 -27.92
N SER A 109 10.45 -3.65 -27.55
CA SER A 109 11.47 -4.58 -27.08
C SER A 109 12.46 -4.90 -28.19
N GLY A 110 13.76 -4.70 -27.94
CA GLY A 110 14.84 -4.93 -28.91
C GLY A 110 15.23 -3.70 -29.74
N ASP A 111 14.51 -2.58 -29.61
CA ASP A 111 14.89 -1.34 -30.27
C ASP A 111 16.22 -0.79 -29.74
N ASN A 112 16.95 -0.10 -30.61
CA ASN A 112 18.11 0.70 -30.23
C ASN A 112 17.99 2.13 -30.78
N LEU A 113 18.62 3.07 -30.09
CA LEU A 113 18.48 4.50 -30.36
C LEU A 113 18.94 4.87 -31.79
N SER A 114 20.00 4.26 -32.31
CA SER A 114 20.51 4.52 -33.67
C SER A 114 19.48 4.11 -34.73
N ALA A 115 18.84 2.95 -34.57
CA ALA A 115 17.80 2.49 -35.48
C ALA A 115 16.57 3.41 -35.44
N ILE A 116 16.15 3.85 -34.25
CA ILE A 116 15.03 4.80 -34.10
C ILE A 116 15.36 6.14 -34.77
N PHE A 117 16.57 6.67 -34.59
CA PHE A 117 16.98 7.93 -35.23
C PHE A 117 17.00 7.80 -36.76
N LYS A 118 17.51 6.69 -37.29
CA LYS A 118 17.48 6.40 -38.72
C LYS A 118 16.07 6.29 -39.28
N GLN A 119 15.12 5.73 -38.52
CA GLN A 119 13.72 5.63 -38.92
C GLN A 119 13.06 6.99 -39.18
N VAL A 120 13.44 8.02 -38.41
CA VAL A 120 12.94 9.40 -38.57
C VAL A 120 13.85 10.27 -39.45
N GLY A 121 14.81 9.67 -40.15
CA GLY A 121 15.70 10.34 -41.10
C GLY A 121 16.88 11.09 -40.48
N LEU A 122 17.20 10.85 -39.21
CA LEU A 122 18.35 11.43 -38.52
C LEU A 122 19.59 10.53 -38.61
N SER A 123 20.76 11.15 -38.61
CA SER A 123 22.05 10.44 -38.68
C SER A 123 22.59 10.06 -37.31
N ASP A 124 23.56 9.14 -37.28
CA ASP A 124 24.30 8.80 -36.06
C ASP A 124 25.05 10.01 -35.47
N GLN A 125 25.38 11.03 -36.29
CA GLN A 125 25.97 12.28 -35.81
C GLN A 125 24.96 13.15 -35.06
N ASP A 126 23.70 13.17 -35.49
CA ASP A 126 22.63 13.89 -34.80
C ASP A 126 22.34 13.25 -33.44
N MET A 127 22.33 11.91 -33.39
CA MET A 127 22.27 11.13 -32.16
C MET A 127 23.45 11.43 -31.22
N PHE A 128 24.68 11.45 -31.74
CA PHE A 128 25.85 11.75 -30.92
C PHE A 128 25.83 13.18 -30.35
N ARG A 129 25.32 14.15 -31.11
CA ARG A 129 25.21 15.55 -30.65
C ARG A 129 24.23 15.72 -29.49
N ILE A 130 23.13 14.98 -29.46
CA ILE A 130 22.17 15.03 -28.35
C ILE A 130 22.62 14.23 -27.13
N LEU A 131 23.27 13.07 -27.33
CA LEU A 131 23.78 12.25 -26.23
C LEU A 131 24.86 12.94 -25.40
N ASN A 132 25.64 13.83 -26.02
CA ASN A 132 26.74 14.53 -25.37
C ASN A 132 26.41 15.98 -24.99
N SER A 133 25.14 16.40 -25.09
CA SER A 133 24.78 17.79 -24.81
C SER A 133 24.61 18.12 -23.33
N SER A 134 24.26 17.15 -22.49
CA SER A 134 24.11 17.32 -21.05
C SER A 134 24.23 16.00 -20.30
N GLU A 135 24.51 16.05 -18.99
CA GLU A 135 24.48 14.85 -18.14
C GLU A 135 23.07 14.23 -18.06
N GLN A 136 22.02 15.05 -18.20
CA GLN A 136 20.63 14.58 -18.26
C GLN A 136 20.29 13.82 -19.55
N ALA A 137 21.12 13.89 -20.59
CA ALA A 137 20.97 13.12 -21.82
C ALA A 137 21.13 11.60 -21.60
N THR A 138 21.62 11.18 -20.42
CA THR A 138 21.71 9.76 -20.02
C THR A 138 20.39 9.00 -20.08
N VAL A 139 19.24 9.67 -20.06
CA VAL A 139 17.93 9.03 -20.28
C VAL A 139 17.86 8.31 -21.63
N LEU A 140 18.52 8.83 -22.67
CA LEU A 140 18.56 8.22 -23.99
C LEU A 140 19.44 6.96 -24.03
N ASN A 141 20.34 6.78 -23.06
CA ASN A 141 21.13 5.55 -22.90
C ASN A 141 20.33 4.42 -22.23
N ARG A 142 19.17 4.73 -21.65
CA ARG A 142 18.32 3.78 -20.92
C ARG A 142 16.86 3.92 -21.34
N LEU A 143 16.61 3.71 -22.62
CA LEU A 143 15.26 3.61 -23.15
C LEU A 143 14.64 2.26 -22.76
N PHE A 144 13.41 2.29 -22.25
CA PHE A 144 12.63 1.10 -21.95
C PHE A 144 11.46 0.99 -22.92
N PRO A 145 11.00 -0.24 -23.23
CA PRO A 145 9.78 -0.42 -24.01
C PRO A 145 8.60 0.37 -23.43
N GLY A 146 7.85 1.04 -24.30
CA GLY A 146 6.73 1.92 -23.95
C GLY A 146 7.09 3.41 -23.84
N TYR A 147 8.37 3.78 -23.83
CA TYR A 147 8.75 5.19 -23.91
C TYR A 147 8.33 5.78 -25.26
N GLN A 148 7.87 7.03 -25.26
CA GLN A 148 7.49 7.75 -26.48
C GLN A 148 8.51 8.83 -26.80
N LEU A 149 9.07 8.77 -28.01
CA LEU A 149 9.99 9.77 -28.54
C LEU A 149 9.28 10.56 -29.63
N ASP A 150 9.07 11.85 -29.39
CA ASP A 150 8.54 12.77 -30.39
C ASP A 150 9.69 13.61 -30.96
N PHE A 151 9.85 13.61 -32.28
CA PHE A 151 10.88 14.32 -33.00
C PHE A 151 10.29 15.49 -33.78
N LEU A 152 10.75 16.70 -33.50
CA LEU A 152 10.44 17.88 -34.30
C LEU A 152 11.58 18.11 -35.29
N ILE A 153 11.34 17.76 -36.56
CA ILE A 153 12.32 17.86 -37.64
C ILE A 153 11.74 18.77 -38.72
N PRO A 154 12.16 20.05 -38.82
CA PRO A 154 11.74 20.94 -39.89
C PRO A 154 12.25 20.46 -41.26
N LYS A 155 11.79 21.06 -42.36
CA LYS A 155 12.26 20.72 -43.73
C LYS A 155 13.77 20.85 -43.94
N SER A 156 14.48 21.56 -43.06
CA SER A 156 15.94 21.63 -43.02
C SER A 156 16.60 20.28 -42.72
N GLY A 157 15.83 19.27 -42.26
CA GLY A 157 16.30 17.91 -41.97
C GLY A 157 17.07 17.79 -40.66
N ARG A 158 17.11 18.84 -39.85
CA ARG A 158 17.81 18.85 -38.55
C ARG A 158 16.81 18.68 -37.41
N LEU A 159 17.19 17.91 -36.40
CA LEU A 159 16.40 17.78 -35.18
C LEU A 159 16.38 19.11 -34.42
N GLU A 160 15.20 19.72 -34.28
CA GLU A 160 15.03 20.98 -33.54
C GLU A 160 14.66 20.70 -32.08
N GLN A 161 13.75 19.74 -31.87
CA GLN A 161 13.37 19.29 -30.54
C GLN A 161 13.17 17.77 -30.51
N LEU A 162 13.59 17.14 -29.41
CA LEU A 162 13.24 15.76 -29.07
C LEU A 162 12.54 15.76 -27.73
N ARG A 163 11.31 15.25 -27.68
CA ARG A 163 10.62 15.00 -26.43
C ARG A 163 10.65 13.51 -26.13
N VAL A 164 11.12 13.14 -24.95
CA VAL A 164 11.16 11.76 -24.47
C VAL A 164 10.21 11.64 -23.29
N LEU A 165 9.05 11.05 -23.51
CA LEU A 165 8.05 10.77 -22.48
C LEU A 165 8.28 9.38 -21.90
N LYS A 166 8.64 9.32 -20.62
CA LYS A 166 8.75 8.07 -19.86
C LYS A 166 7.37 7.58 -19.42
N SER A 167 6.45 8.52 -19.22
CA SER A 167 5.03 8.29 -18.96
C SER A 167 4.24 9.52 -19.43
N ALA A 168 2.91 9.50 -19.25
CA ALA A 168 2.08 10.68 -19.48
C ALA A 168 2.44 11.88 -18.56
N LEU A 169 3.08 11.61 -17.41
CA LEU A 169 3.36 12.62 -16.38
C LEU A 169 4.83 13.02 -16.26
N ASP A 170 5.74 12.20 -16.77
CA ASP A 170 7.19 12.40 -16.65
C ASP A 170 7.88 12.24 -18.00
N GLY A 171 8.80 13.15 -18.29
CA GLY A 171 9.61 13.13 -19.49
C GLY A 171 10.69 14.18 -19.47
N VAL A 172 11.37 14.31 -20.59
CA VAL A 172 12.32 15.40 -20.85
C VAL A 172 12.11 15.95 -22.24
N ILE A 173 12.44 17.21 -22.44
CA ILE A 173 12.52 17.83 -23.76
C ILE A 173 13.93 18.35 -24.00
N PHE A 174 14.48 17.99 -25.14
CA PHE A 174 15.75 18.49 -25.67
C PHE A 174 15.42 19.56 -26.69
N THR A 175 15.92 20.77 -26.49
CA THR A 175 15.74 21.89 -27.43
C THR A 175 17.08 22.32 -28.00
N ARG A 176 17.18 22.37 -29.32
CA ARG A 176 18.43 22.72 -30.01
C ARG A 176 18.88 24.13 -29.65
N LYS A 177 20.19 24.28 -29.42
CA LYS A 177 20.90 25.56 -29.23
C LYS A 177 22.12 25.61 -30.14
N ASN A 178 22.85 26.73 -30.10
CA ASN A 178 24.02 26.98 -30.95
C ASN A 178 25.10 25.89 -30.86
N GLN A 179 25.27 25.23 -29.70
CA GLN A 179 26.32 24.24 -29.44
C GLN A 179 25.80 22.92 -28.83
N GLY A 180 24.56 22.52 -29.11
CA GLY A 180 24.02 21.25 -28.59
C GLY A 180 22.51 21.34 -28.32
N TYR A 181 22.08 20.70 -27.24
CA TYR A 181 20.69 20.70 -26.77
C TYR A 181 20.64 21.07 -25.30
N GLU A 182 19.77 22.03 -24.98
CA GLU A 182 19.31 22.29 -23.61
C GLU A 182 18.26 21.26 -23.22
N VAL A 183 18.27 20.80 -21.97
CA VAL A 183 17.37 19.74 -21.48
C VAL A 183 16.52 20.26 -20.34
N GLU A 184 15.22 20.14 -20.48
CA GLU A 184 14.23 20.49 -19.46
C GLU A 184 13.40 19.27 -19.07
N ASN A 185 13.11 19.13 -17.78
CA ASN A 185 12.23 18.07 -17.29
C ASN A 185 10.76 18.44 -17.53
N ILE A 186 10.01 17.50 -18.06
CA ILE A 186 8.55 17.58 -18.13
C ILE A 186 8.01 16.83 -16.92
N VAL A 187 7.48 17.57 -15.96
CA VAL A 187 6.74 17.00 -14.83
C VAL A 187 5.34 17.57 -14.85
N LYS A 188 4.35 16.72 -15.16
CA LYS A 188 2.93 17.06 -15.10
C LYS A 188 2.31 16.44 -13.85
N VAL A 189 1.33 17.15 -13.28
CA VAL A 189 0.54 16.66 -12.15
C VAL A 189 -0.79 16.17 -12.70
N ALA A 190 -1.20 14.95 -12.34
CA ALA A 190 -2.51 14.44 -12.69
C ALA A 190 -3.59 15.06 -11.79
N ASP A 191 -4.71 15.40 -12.38
CA ASP A 191 -5.94 15.71 -11.67
C ASP A 191 -6.50 14.43 -11.04
N LEU A 192 -6.98 14.52 -9.80
CA LEU A 192 -7.60 13.40 -9.09
C LEU A 192 -9.13 13.58 -9.10
N GLY A 193 -9.82 12.66 -9.76
CA GLY A 193 -11.26 12.44 -9.63
C GLY A 193 -11.55 11.38 -8.57
N GLU A 194 -12.76 11.38 -8.03
CA GLU A 194 -13.25 10.32 -7.14
C GLU A 194 -14.37 9.55 -7.82
N THR A 195 -14.27 8.22 -7.79
CA THR A 195 -15.25 7.33 -8.40
C THR A 195 -15.80 6.37 -7.36
N PHE A 196 -17.12 6.22 -7.37
CA PHE A 196 -17.87 5.34 -6.49
C PHE A 196 -18.51 4.20 -7.27
N ARG A 197 -18.42 2.97 -6.72
CA ARG A 197 -19.04 1.77 -7.27
C ARG A 197 -19.64 0.94 -6.15
N THR A 198 -20.72 0.23 -6.48
CA THR A 198 -21.39 -0.73 -5.60
C THR A 198 -21.63 -2.01 -6.34
N GLY A 199 -21.56 -3.15 -5.66
CA GLY A 199 -21.88 -4.43 -6.28
C GLY A 199 -22.44 -5.43 -5.28
N THR A 200 -23.04 -6.49 -5.83
CA THR A 200 -23.55 -7.63 -5.06
C THR A 200 -22.80 -8.89 -5.49
N VAL A 201 -22.29 -9.64 -4.52
CA VAL A 201 -21.57 -10.88 -4.73
C VAL A 201 -22.56 -11.95 -5.21
N SER A 202 -22.40 -12.39 -6.45
CA SER A 202 -23.18 -13.46 -7.07
C SER A 202 -22.45 -14.80 -7.05
N ASP A 203 -21.12 -14.81 -7.21
CA ASP A 203 -20.32 -16.03 -7.08
C ASP A 203 -19.12 -15.78 -6.17
N ASN A 204 -18.28 -14.81 -6.51
CA ASN A 204 -17.17 -14.36 -5.67
C ASN A 204 -16.94 -12.85 -5.85
N LEU A 205 -16.21 -12.24 -4.91
CA LEU A 205 -15.91 -10.81 -4.92
C LEU A 205 -15.23 -10.36 -6.22
N PHE A 206 -14.35 -11.20 -6.78
CA PHE A 206 -13.59 -10.84 -7.97
C PHE A 206 -14.47 -10.69 -9.21
N MET A 207 -15.34 -11.66 -9.46
CA MET A 207 -16.30 -11.61 -10.57
C MET A 207 -17.33 -10.49 -10.38
N ALA A 208 -17.79 -10.28 -9.14
CA ALA A 208 -18.72 -9.22 -8.84
C ALA A 208 -18.09 -7.84 -9.05
N GLY A 209 -16.83 -7.63 -8.65
CA GLY A 209 -16.11 -6.38 -8.86
C GLY A 209 -15.86 -6.09 -10.34
N GLN A 210 -15.46 -7.11 -11.13
CA GLN A 210 -15.26 -6.95 -12.57
C GLN A 210 -16.56 -6.56 -13.30
N LYS A 211 -17.70 -7.15 -12.91
CA LYS A 211 -19.01 -6.83 -13.47
C LYS A 211 -19.36 -5.34 -13.31
N GLU A 212 -18.90 -4.73 -12.21
CA GLU A 212 -19.11 -3.31 -11.91
C GLU A 212 -17.99 -2.40 -12.47
N ASN A 213 -17.15 -2.93 -13.37
CA ASN A 213 -16.00 -2.24 -13.98
C ASN A 213 -15.01 -1.68 -12.95
N ILE A 214 -14.81 -2.39 -11.83
CA ILE A 214 -13.79 -2.03 -10.85
C ILE A 214 -12.44 -2.61 -11.30
N PRO A 215 -11.36 -1.80 -11.35
CA PRO A 215 -10.02 -2.28 -11.64
C PRO A 215 -9.61 -3.48 -10.77
N THR A 216 -8.93 -4.45 -11.38
CA THR A 216 -8.54 -5.72 -10.73
C THR A 216 -7.69 -5.47 -9.48
N GLU A 217 -6.78 -4.51 -9.55
CA GLU A 217 -5.88 -4.10 -8.48
C GLU A 217 -6.66 -3.63 -7.25
N LEU A 218 -7.74 -2.86 -7.45
CA LEU A 218 -8.58 -2.33 -6.38
C LEU A 218 -9.46 -3.41 -5.75
N ILE A 219 -9.91 -4.39 -6.53
CA ILE A 219 -10.63 -5.56 -6.00
C ILE A 219 -9.72 -6.37 -5.08
N MET A 220 -8.48 -6.62 -5.51
CA MET A 220 -7.49 -7.34 -4.72
C MET A 220 -7.08 -6.54 -3.48
N GLU A 221 -6.93 -5.23 -3.60
CA GLU A 221 -6.65 -4.34 -2.45
C GLU A 221 -7.81 -4.35 -1.45
N MET A 222 -9.06 -4.29 -1.88
CA MET A 222 -10.24 -4.44 -1.01
C MET A 222 -10.20 -5.76 -0.24
N ALA A 223 -9.94 -6.87 -0.93
CA ALA A 223 -9.83 -8.18 -0.31
C ALA A 223 -8.71 -8.21 0.75
N ASN A 224 -7.56 -7.58 0.46
CA ASN A 224 -6.46 -7.47 1.41
C ASN A 224 -6.81 -6.60 2.63
N ILE A 225 -7.49 -5.46 2.44
CA ILE A 225 -7.89 -4.56 3.54
C ILE A 225 -8.80 -5.30 4.53
N PHE A 226 -9.77 -6.05 4.01
CA PHE A 226 -10.71 -6.78 4.86
C PHE A 226 -10.25 -8.20 5.22
N GLY A 227 -9.14 -8.71 4.69
CA GLY A 227 -8.69 -10.10 4.87
C GLY A 227 -8.39 -10.52 6.31
N GLY A 228 -8.27 -9.56 7.24
CA GLY A 228 -8.21 -9.84 8.67
C GLY A 228 -9.60 -10.04 9.32
N VAL A 229 -10.65 -9.42 8.77
CA VAL A 229 -12.00 -9.37 9.37
C VAL A 229 -13.05 -10.16 8.59
N ILE A 230 -12.81 -10.46 7.31
CA ILE A 230 -13.62 -11.29 6.42
C ILE A 230 -12.69 -12.29 5.74
N ASP A 231 -13.06 -13.57 5.77
CA ASP A 231 -12.39 -14.57 4.96
C ASP A 231 -13.07 -14.60 3.58
N PHE A 232 -12.55 -13.90 2.56
CA PHE A 232 -13.16 -13.88 1.22
C PHE A 232 -13.09 -15.20 0.45
N ILE A 233 -12.63 -16.28 1.07
CA ILE A 233 -12.62 -17.63 0.49
C ILE A 233 -13.77 -18.44 1.11
N LEU A 234 -13.97 -18.33 2.44
CA LEU A 234 -14.98 -19.11 3.18
C LEU A 234 -16.28 -18.34 3.48
N ASP A 235 -16.19 -17.03 3.66
CA ASP A 235 -17.29 -16.17 4.10
C ASP A 235 -18.13 -15.52 2.98
N PRO A 236 -17.67 -15.27 1.73
CA PRO A 236 -18.50 -14.55 0.78
C PRO A 236 -19.67 -15.43 0.38
N ARG A 237 -20.85 -14.96 0.72
CA ARG A 237 -22.10 -15.60 0.37
C ARG A 237 -22.72 -14.84 -0.79
N ARG A 238 -23.38 -15.59 -1.66
CA ARG A 238 -24.36 -15.02 -2.58
C ARG A 238 -25.25 -14.01 -1.85
N GLY A 239 -25.29 -12.78 -2.34
CA GLY A 239 -26.08 -11.70 -1.76
C GLY A 239 -25.31 -10.73 -0.86
N ASP A 240 -24.04 -11.00 -0.52
CA ASP A 240 -23.19 -9.99 0.13
C ASP A 240 -23.06 -8.75 -0.74
N GLN A 241 -22.97 -7.58 -0.13
CA GLN A 241 -22.88 -6.31 -0.84
C GLN A 241 -21.58 -5.61 -0.52
N PHE A 242 -21.03 -4.89 -1.50
CA PHE A 242 -19.86 -4.05 -1.29
C PHE A 242 -20.03 -2.69 -1.93
N SER A 243 -19.29 -1.71 -1.41
CA SER A 243 -19.19 -0.37 -1.96
C SER A 243 -17.74 0.11 -1.86
N ILE A 244 -17.26 0.77 -2.90
CA ILE A 244 -15.89 1.27 -3.00
C ILE A 244 -15.88 2.69 -3.54
N LEU A 245 -15.15 3.57 -2.84
CA LEU A 245 -14.80 4.91 -3.26
C LEU A 245 -13.29 4.94 -3.48
N TYR A 246 -12.84 5.30 -4.69
CA TYR A 246 -11.43 5.31 -5.05
C TYR A 246 -11.10 6.49 -5.96
N GLU A 247 -9.81 6.79 -6.09
CA GLU A 247 -9.31 7.88 -6.93
C GLU A 247 -9.15 7.44 -8.39
N GLU A 248 -9.37 8.35 -9.33
CA GLU A 248 -9.02 8.20 -10.73
C GLU A 248 -8.10 9.36 -11.14
N LYS A 249 -7.06 9.07 -11.93
CA LYS A 249 -6.07 10.03 -12.36
C LYS A 249 -6.39 10.45 -13.78
N TYR A 250 -6.47 11.76 -13.99
CA TYR A 250 -6.69 12.37 -15.27
C TYR A 250 -5.55 13.33 -15.59
N LEU A 251 -5.24 13.48 -16.87
CA LEU A 251 -4.36 14.54 -17.34
C LEU A 251 -4.97 15.13 -18.60
N ASP A 252 -5.25 16.43 -18.56
CA ASP A 252 -5.88 17.15 -19.68
C ASP A 252 -7.20 16.46 -20.12
N GLY A 253 -7.95 15.91 -19.16
CA GLY A 253 -9.20 15.16 -19.40
C GLY A 253 -9.02 13.69 -19.81
N ILE A 254 -7.78 13.22 -20.01
CA ILE A 254 -7.48 11.83 -20.40
C ILE A 254 -7.27 10.97 -19.16
N TYR A 255 -7.98 9.84 -19.07
CA TYR A 255 -7.79 8.87 -17.99
C TYR A 255 -6.41 8.21 -18.06
N LEU A 256 -5.64 8.31 -16.98
CA LEU A 256 -4.30 7.74 -16.85
C LEU A 256 -4.25 6.47 -15.98
N GLY A 257 -5.33 6.16 -15.26
CA GLY A 257 -5.39 5.03 -14.35
C GLY A 257 -6.10 5.39 -13.04
N HIS A 258 -6.09 4.46 -12.09
CA HIS A 258 -6.65 4.70 -10.76
C HIS A 258 -5.57 5.12 -9.75
N GLY A 259 -6.02 5.79 -8.69
CA GLY A 259 -5.25 6.06 -7.48
C GLY A 259 -5.64 5.10 -6.36
N ASN A 260 -5.73 5.62 -5.15
CA ASN A 260 -5.93 4.83 -3.94
C ASN A 260 -7.43 4.55 -3.69
N ILE A 261 -7.72 3.48 -2.96
CA ILE A 261 -9.03 3.30 -2.31
C ILE A 261 -9.15 4.33 -1.19
N LEU A 262 -10.17 5.18 -1.21
CA LEU A 262 -10.43 6.14 -0.14
C LEU A 262 -11.29 5.55 0.97
N ALA A 263 -12.31 4.79 0.59
CA ALA A 263 -13.28 4.25 1.52
C ALA A 263 -13.94 2.99 0.94
N ILE A 264 -14.15 1.96 1.77
CA ILE A 264 -14.86 0.73 1.40
C ILE A 264 -15.84 0.31 2.47
N GLN A 265 -16.90 -0.34 2.00
CA GLN A 265 -17.87 -1.05 2.83
C GLN A 265 -18.08 -2.45 2.27
N TYR A 266 -18.24 -3.41 3.17
CA TYR A 266 -18.66 -4.76 2.85
C TYR A 266 -19.72 -5.23 3.85
N VAL A 267 -20.83 -5.76 3.36
CA VAL A 267 -21.92 -6.33 4.16
C VAL A 267 -21.89 -7.84 3.98
N ASN A 268 -21.44 -8.56 5.01
CA ASN A 268 -21.38 -10.01 5.03
C ASN A 268 -22.46 -10.57 5.98
N ALA A 269 -23.43 -11.29 5.43
CA ALA A 269 -24.55 -11.85 6.21
C ALA A 269 -25.20 -10.84 7.20
N GLY A 270 -25.42 -9.60 6.75
CA GLY A 270 -26.00 -8.51 7.55
C GLY A 270 -25.03 -7.77 8.47
N LYS A 271 -23.79 -8.26 8.63
CA LYS A 271 -22.74 -7.57 9.38
C LYS A 271 -22.00 -6.59 8.47
N VAL A 272 -21.97 -5.32 8.89
CA VAL A 272 -21.33 -4.23 8.13
C VAL A 272 -19.88 -4.06 8.57
N PHE A 273 -18.97 -4.09 7.60
CA PHE A 273 -17.55 -3.79 7.76
C PHE A 273 -17.23 -2.54 6.95
N ASN A 274 -16.50 -1.60 7.54
CA ASN A 274 -16.10 -0.35 6.89
C ASN A 274 -14.61 -0.16 7.06
N ALA A 275 -13.96 0.36 6.02
CA ALA A 275 -12.58 0.83 6.09
C ALA A 275 -12.44 2.18 5.40
N ILE A 276 -11.64 3.06 5.99
CA ILE A 276 -11.33 4.39 5.48
C ILE A 276 -9.82 4.56 5.48
N ARG A 277 -9.33 5.13 4.39
CA ARG A 277 -7.92 5.47 4.23
C ARG A 277 -7.55 6.67 5.11
N TYR A 278 -6.44 6.56 5.83
CA TYR A 278 -5.86 7.58 6.69
C TYR A 278 -4.36 7.71 6.40
N ILE A 279 -3.81 8.92 6.51
CA ILE A 279 -2.37 9.16 6.43
C ILE A 279 -1.94 9.77 7.76
N ASN A 280 -1.04 9.11 8.46
CA ASN A 280 -0.51 9.62 9.72
C ASN A 280 0.41 10.83 9.49
N ASP A 281 0.87 11.44 10.58
CA ASP A 281 1.85 12.54 10.56
C ASP A 281 3.17 12.23 9.85
N GLU A 282 3.63 10.99 9.89
CA GLU A 282 4.83 10.50 9.17
C GLU A 282 4.60 10.32 7.65
N GLY A 283 3.37 10.46 7.15
CA GLY A 283 3.03 10.24 5.75
C GLY A 283 2.72 8.78 5.39
N ASN A 284 2.67 7.88 6.38
CA ASN A 284 2.31 6.48 6.20
C ASN A 284 0.79 6.33 6.06
N ALA A 285 0.37 5.65 5.00
CA ALA A 285 -1.03 5.38 4.73
C ALA A 285 -1.49 4.04 5.33
N GLY A 286 -2.70 4.02 5.89
CA GLY A 286 -3.34 2.81 6.40
C GLY A 286 -4.86 2.86 6.25
N TYR A 287 -5.51 1.73 6.51
CA TYR A 287 -6.96 1.59 6.46
C TYR A 287 -7.52 1.27 7.85
N TYR A 288 -8.56 1.99 8.24
CA TYR A 288 -9.10 1.96 9.60
C TYR A 288 -10.63 1.92 9.58
N SER A 289 -11.23 1.32 10.62
CA SER A 289 -12.68 1.39 10.86
C SER A 289 -13.15 2.82 11.11
N LEU A 290 -14.47 3.01 11.16
CA LEU A 290 -15.08 4.30 11.49
C LEU A 290 -14.75 4.77 12.93
N GLU A 291 -14.24 3.86 13.76
CA GLU A 291 -13.83 4.04 15.15
C GLU A 291 -12.30 4.24 15.29
N GLY A 292 -11.53 4.13 14.20
CA GLY A 292 -10.06 4.28 14.24
C GLY A 292 -9.30 3.01 14.59
N VAL A 293 -9.95 1.85 14.59
CA VAL A 293 -9.27 0.54 14.70
C VAL A 293 -8.67 0.16 13.37
N SER A 294 -7.38 -0.18 13.33
CA SER A 294 -6.69 -0.61 12.11
C SER A 294 -7.33 -1.85 11.50
N MET A 295 -7.54 -1.83 10.18
CA MET A 295 -8.00 -2.99 9.40
C MET A 295 -6.91 -4.04 9.21
N ARG A 296 -5.65 -3.62 9.33
CA ARG A 296 -4.50 -4.52 9.29
C ARG A 296 -4.45 -5.29 10.61
N LYS A 297 -5.18 -6.41 10.70
CA LYS A 297 -5.07 -7.31 11.85
C LYS A 297 -3.65 -7.84 11.99
N ALA A 298 -3.29 -8.20 13.22
CA ALA A 298 -2.00 -8.83 13.52
C ALA A 298 -1.72 -10.03 12.62
N PHE A 299 -2.74 -10.75 12.13
CA PHE A 299 -2.59 -11.87 11.19
C PHE A 299 -3.72 -11.91 10.14
N LEU A 300 -3.40 -12.35 8.92
CA LEU A 300 -4.35 -12.79 7.90
C LEU A 300 -5.00 -14.10 8.34
N ARG A 301 -6.28 -14.29 7.97
CA ARG A 301 -6.99 -15.55 8.27
C ARG A 301 -6.48 -16.75 7.48
N SER A 302 -6.07 -16.52 6.23
CA SER A 302 -5.55 -17.58 5.36
C SER A 302 -4.15 -17.22 4.83
N PRO A 303 -3.24 -18.21 4.78
CA PRO A 303 -1.92 -18.06 4.16
C PRO A 303 -1.91 -18.22 2.62
N LEU A 304 -3.02 -18.57 1.95
CA LEU A 304 -3.11 -18.60 0.49
C LEU A 304 -4.56 -18.50 -0.01
N ASP A 305 -4.71 -18.27 -1.31
CA ASP A 305 -5.99 -18.37 -2.01
C ASP A 305 -6.25 -19.87 -2.33
N PHE A 306 -7.03 -20.58 -1.50
CA PHE A 306 -7.19 -22.06 -1.55
C PHE A 306 -8.61 -22.52 -1.98
N PHE A 307 -8.77 -23.82 -2.26
CA PHE A 307 -10.03 -24.40 -2.76
C PHE A 307 -10.91 -25.05 -1.67
N ARG A 308 -10.32 -25.74 -0.67
CA ARG A 308 -11.00 -26.23 0.54
C ARG A 308 -10.02 -26.55 1.68
N ILE A 309 -10.52 -26.53 2.92
CA ILE A 309 -9.82 -27.15 4.07
C ILE A 309 -9.99 -28.66 3.97
N SER A 310 -8.89 -29.42 3.94
CA SER A 310 -8.92 -30.89 3.92
C SER A 310 -8.85 -31.52 5.30
N SER A 311 -8.26 -30.84 6.29
CA SER A 311 -8.23 -31.29 7.68
C SER A 311 -8.08 -30.10 8.62
N ASP A 312 -8.98 -30.01 9.60
CA ASP A 312 -8.94 -28.98 10.64
C ASP A 312 -7.90 -29.28 11.74
N PHE A 313 -7.57 -28.26 12.52
CA PHE A 313 -6.83 -28.41 13.77
C PHE A 313 -7.60 -29.32 14.72
N ASN A 314 -6.99 -30.44 15.11
CA ASN A 314 -7.64 -31.41 15.98
C ASN A 314 -6.62 -32.10 16.89
N PRO A 315 -6.49 -31.65 18.15
CA PRO A 315 -5.53 -32.22 19.09
C PRO A 315 -5.88 -33.66 19.49
N ARG A 316 -7.10 -34.14 19.20
CA ARG A 316 -7.61 -35.47 19.50
C ARG A 316 -7.94 -36.30 18.25
N ARG A 317 -7.34 -36.01 17.10
CA ARG A 317 -7.63 -36.72 15.85
C ARG A 317 -7.33 -38.21 16.00
N TYR A 318 -8.35 -39.03 15.80
CA TYR A 318 -8.24 -40.49 15.84
C TYR A 318 -7.65 -41.01 14.53
N HIS A 319 -6.61 -41.84 14.61
CA HIS A 319 -6.03 -42.50 13.44
C HIS A 319 -6.67 -43.89 13.25
N PRO A 320 -7.53 -44.09 12.23
CA PRO A 320 -8.40 -45.26 12.14
C PRO A 320 -7.66 -46.58 11.93
N ILE A 321 -6.42 -46.53 11.43
CA ILE A 321 -5.60 -47.73 11.17
C ILE A 321 -4.70 -48.07 12.36
N LEU A 322 -4.29 -47.06 13.13
CA LEU A 322 -3.31 -47.23 14.20
C LEU A 322 -3.97 -47.21 15.59
N ASN A 323 -5.31 -47.05 15.64
CA ASN A 323 -6.13 -46.92 16.84
C ASN A 323 -5.55 -45.98 17.90
N THR A 324 -4.87 -44.92 17.47
CA THR A 324 -4.16 -43.97 18.33
C THR A 324 -4.64 -42.55 18.06
N ILE A 325 -4.59 -41.73 19.11
CA ILE A 325 -4.82 -40.28 18.98
C ILE A 325 -3.52 -39.65 18.49
N ARG A 326 -3.58 -39.01 17.32
CA ARG A 326 -2.46 -38.24 16.76
C ARG A 326 -2.93 -36.83 16.47
N ALA A 327 -2.52 -35.89 17.34
CA ALA A 327 -2.87 -34.48 17.20
C ALA A 327 -2.49 -33.94 15.81
N HIS A 328 -3.47 -33.32 15.15
CA HIS A 328 -3.24 -32.46 14.00
C HIS A 328 -3.06 -31.03 14.52
N LYS A 329 -1.82 -30.54 14.46
CA LYS A 329 -1.37 -29.30 15.11
C LYS A 329 -1.47 -28.06 14.22
N GLY A 330 -2.13 -28.20 13.07
CA GLY A 330 -2.31 -27.15 12.09
C GLY A 330 -3.61 -27.33 11.33
N ILE A 331 -3.78 -26.57 10.26
CA ILE A 331 -4.85 -26.70 9.27
C ILE A 331 -4.22 -27.12 7.94
N ASP A 332 -4.83 -28.09 7.27
CA ASP A 332 -4.42 -28.52 5.94
C ASP A 332 -5.30 -27.85 4.88
N TYR A 333 -4.68 -27.03 4.05
CA TYR A 333 -5.32 -26.35 2.92
C TYR A 333 -5.00 -27.09 1.63
N ALA A 334 -6.01 -27.72 1.02
CA ALA A 334 -5.85 -28.39 -0.26
C ALA A 334 -5.73 -27.36 -1.38
N ALA A 335 -4.60 -27.39 -2.10
CA ALA A 335 -4.33 -26.51 -3.22
C ALA A 335 -3.36 -27.17 -4.22
N PRO A 336 -3.45 -26.86 -5.53
CA PRO A 336 -2.52 -27.36 -6.52
C PRO A 336 -1.06 -27.04 -6.19
N THR A 337 -0.15 -27.91 -6.62
CA THR A 337 1.28 -27.63 -6.54
C THR A 337 1.58 -26.32 -7.28
N GLY A 338 2.37 -25.45 -6.65
CA GLY A 338 2.72 -24.14 -7.22
C GLY A 338 1.80 -22.99 -6.79
N THR A 339 0.71 -23.22 -6.05
CA THR A 339 -0.08 -22.12 -5.48
C THR A 339 0.78 -21.26 -4.55
N PRO A 340 0.79 -19.92 -4.69
CA PRO A 340 1.56 -19.03 -3.83
C PRO A 340 1.13 -19.13 -2.36
N VAL A 341 2.10 -19.24 -1.45
CA VAL A 341 1.92 -19.22 0.01
C VAL A 341 2.44 -17.90 0.53
N ARG A 342 1.64 -17.19 1.32
CA ARG A 342 1.89 -15.84 1.83
C ARG A 342 2.15 -15.86 3.34
N ALA A 343 3.00 -14.94 3.83
CA ALA A 343 3.17 -14.74 5.26
C ALA A 343 1.88 -14.16 5.87
N THR A 344 1.35 -14.79 6.91
CA THR A 344 0.11 -14.32 7.54
C THR A 344 0.31 -13.04 8.36
N SER A 345 1.54 -12.66 8.69
CA SER A 345 1.87 -11.41 9.38
C SER A 345 3.29 -10.95 9.07
N ASP A 346 3.60 -9.70 9.40
CA ASP A 346 4.96 -9.18 9.40
C ASP A 346 5.83 -10.04 10.31
N GLY A 347 7.06 -10.32 9.89
CA GLY A 347 7.94 -11.15 10.69
C GLY A 347 9.31 -11.37 10.08
N ARG A 348 10.05 -12.29 10.69
CA ARG A 348 11.36 -12.73 10.24
C ARG A 348 11.35 -14.23 10.02
N VAL A 349 11.82 -14.65 8.86
CA VAL A 349 12.00 -16.06 8.52
C VAL A 349 13.09 -16.64 9.41
N THR A 350 12.74 -17.57 10.29
CA THR A 350 13.67 -18.27 11.19
C THR A 350 14.13 -19.61 10.62
N TRP A 351 13.34 -20.17 9.70
CA TRP A 351 13.67 -21.41 8.99
C TRP A 351 13.16 -21.37 7.54
N ALA A 352 13.96 -21.86 6.60
CA ALA A 352 13.58 -22.05 5.20
C ALA A 352 14.43 -23.19 4.60
N ALA A 353 14.07 -24.43 4.93
CA ALA A 353 14.81 -25.63 4.55
C ALA A 353 13.95 -26.89 4.74
N ARG A 354 14.41 -28.03 4.24
CA ARG A 354 13.75 -29.32 4.44
C ARG A 354 13.82 -29.74 5.92
N ASN A 355 12.72 -30.24 6.48
CA ASN A 355 12.61 -30.66 7.87
C ASN A 355 11.71 -31.91 8.01
N GLY A 356 12.32 -33.09 7.93
CA GLY A 356 11.65 -34.36 8.24
C GLY A 356 10.31 -34.56 7.51
N SER A 357 9.27 -34.89 8.27
CA SER A 357 7.91 -35.11 7.77
C SER A 357 7.23 -33.84 7.26
N PHE A 358 7.66 -32.64 7.68
CA PHE A 358 7.13 -31.40 7.11
C PHE A 358 7.58 -31.20 5.66
N GLY A 359 8.57 -31.95 5.17
CA GLY A 359 9.14 -31.72 3.85
C GLY A 359 9.84 -30.37 3.81
N ASN A 360 9.65 -29.60 2.75
CA ASN A 360 10.14 -28.22 2.71
C ASN A 360 9.29 -27.35 3.64
N LEU A 361 9.96 -26.68 4.56
CA LEU A 361 9.34 -25.92 5.64
C LEU A 361 9.85 -24.48 5.62
N VAL A 362 8.91 -23.53 5.78
CA VAL A 362 9.22 -22.16 6.17
C VAL A 362 8.65 -21.93 7.58
N VAL A 363 9.43 -21.28 8.45
CA VAL A 363 8.99 -20.81 9.76
C VAL A 363 9.22 -19.31 9.84
N VAL A 364 8.20 -18.58 10.28
CA VAL A 364 8.25 -17.13 10.46
C VAL A 364 7.94 -16.81 11.92
N ASN A 365 8.85 -16.07 12.56
CA ASN A 365 8.60 -15.50 13.88
C ASN A 365 8.06 -14.09 13.70
N HIS A 366 7.01 -13.78 14.44
CA HIS A 366 6.34 -12.49 14.43
C HIS A 366 6.54 -11.79 15.77
N GLU A 367 6.19 -10.51 15.83
CA GLU A 367 6.16 -9.79 17.10
C GLU A 367 5.15 -10.42 18.07
N GLY A 368 5.27 -10.20 19.38
CA GLY A 368 4.31 -10.73 20.36
C GLY A 368 4.43 -12.23 20.67
N SER A 369 5.59 -12.85 20.39
CA SER A 369 5.85 -14.29 20.63
C SER A 369 4.97 -15.24 19.82
N PHE A 370 4.55 -14.80 18.62
CA PHE A 370 3.85 -15.65 17.67
C PHE A 370 4.81 -16.29 16.67
N GLU A 371 4.51 -17.52 16.26
CA GLU A 371 5.26 -18.26 15.25
C GLU A 371 4.27 -18.92 14.28
N THR A 372 4.56 -18.90 12.99
CA THR A 372 3.80 -19.62 11.98
C THR A 372 4.68 -20.54 11.17
N LYS A 373 4.14 -21.71 10.80
CA LYS A 373 4.85 -22.72 10.02
C LYS A 373 4.08 -23.08 8.76
N TYR A 374 4.83 -23.25 7.67
CA TYR A 374 4.31 -23.51 6.33
C TYR A 374 5.04 -24.72 5.75
N ALA A 375 4.35 -25.85 5.65
CA ALA A 375 4.96 -27.13 5.32
C ALA A 375 4.46 -27.75 4.01
N HIS A 376 5.08 -28.86 3.63
CA HIS A 376 4.85 -29.61 2.40
C HIS A 376 5.13 -28.82 1.12
N LEU A 377 5.92 -27.76 1.22
CA LEU A 377 6.16 -26.81 0.13
C LEU A 377 6.88 -27.45 -1.07
N SER A 378 6.63 -26.95 -2.28
CA SER A 378 7.38 -27.36 -3.48
C SER A 378 8.70 -26.61 -3.60
N ARG A 379 8.67 -25.30 -3.40
CA ARG A 379 9.84 -24.41 -3.46
C ARG A 379 9.69 -23.20 -2.53
N PHE A 380 10.82 -22.60 -2.17
CA PHE A 380 10.89 -21.38 -1.36
C PHE A 380 10.88 -20.12 -2.25
N ALA A 381 10.31 -19.03 -1.76
CA ALA A 381 10.49 -17.68 -2.32
C ALA A 381 11.39 -16.80 -1.43
N VAL A 382 11.74 -17.29 -0.23
CA VAL A 382 12.48 -16.57 0.80
C VAL A 382 13.64 -17.40 1.35
N LYS A 383 14.53 -16.75 2.10
CA LYS A 383 15.65 -17.38 2.81
C LYS A 383 15.61 -17.09 4.31
N LYS A 384 16.27 -17.95 5.10
CA LYS A 384 16.45 -17.74 6.54
C LYS A 384 17.06 -16.36 6.81
N GLY A 385 16.51 -15.64 7.79
CA GLY A 385 16.92 -14.30 8.19
C GLY A 385 16.18 -13.17 7.48
N GLN A 386 15.49 -13.43 6.36
CA GLN A 386 14.74 -12.43 5.61
C GLN A 386 13.59 -11.86 6.45
N LYS A 387 13.40 -10.53 6.42
CA LYS A 387 12.17 -9.89 6.90
C LYS A 387 11.10 -10.05 5.83
N VAL A 388 9.90 -10.42 6.24
CA VAL A 388 8.74 -10.58 5.35
C VAL A 388 7.60 -9.71 5.85
N ARG A 389 6.82 -9.18 4.91
CA ARG A 389 5.60 -8.44 5.22
C ARG A 389 4.38 -9.36 5.18
N GLN A 390 3.35 -9.03 5.95
CA GLN A 390 2.04 -9.64 5.84
C GLN A 390 1.56 -9.62 4.38
N GLY A 391 1.15 -10.78 3.86
CA GLY A 391 0.71 -10.97 2.47
C GLY A 391 1.84 -11.20 1.47
N GLU A 392 3.12 -11.06 1.86
CA GLU A 392 4.27 -11.35 0.98
C GLU A 392 4.33 -12.85 0.66
N VAL A 393 4.56 -13.20 -0.61
CA VAL A 393 4.73 -14.59 -1.03
C VAL A 393 6.05 -15.13 -0.50
N ILE A 394 5.97 -16.15 0.35
CA ILE A 394 7.13 -16.78 1.02
C ILE A 394 7.50 -18.14 0.44
N ALA A 395 6.56 -18.84 -0.18
CA ALA A 395 6.78 -20.17 -0.74
C ALA A 395 5.66 -20.55 -1.72
N TYR A 396 5.69 -21.80 -2.18
CA TYR A 396 4.66 -22.35 -3.05
C TYR A 396 4.24 -23.75 -2.58
N VAL A 397 2.94 -24.04 -2.68
CA VAL A 397 2.35 -25.33 -2.27
C VAL A 397 3.01 -26.49 -3.01
N GLY A 398 3.13 -27.63 -2.33
CA GLY A 398 3.68 -28.87 -2.88
C GLY A 398 3.10 -30.10 -2.18
N ALA A 399 3.82 -31.22 -2.27
CA ALA A 399 3.52 -32.47 -1.58
C ALA A 399 4.80 -33.10 -1.01
N THR A 400 5.72 -32.29 -0.49
CA THR A 400 7.00 -32.80 0.03
C THR A 400 6.86 -33.32 1.46
N GLY A 401 7.71 -34.28 1.85
CA GLY A 401 7.66 -34.87 3.19
C GLY A 401 6.52 -35.89 3.32
N GLY A 402 5.85 -35.92 4.48
CA GLY A 402 4.77 -36.84 4.80
C GLY A 402 3.40 -36.40 4.29
N ALA A 403 3.32 -35.91 3.06
CA ALA A 403 2.07 -35.47 2.44
C ALA A 403 1.48 -36.56 1.53
N THR A 404 0.16 -36.77 1.60
CA THR A 404 -0.56 -37.73 0.74
C THR A 404 -0.93 -37.16 -0.63
N GLY A 405 -0.92 -35.84 -0.77
CA GLY A 405 -1.19 -35.11 -2.00
C GLY A 405 -0.88 -33.61 -1.84
N PRO A 406 -1.03 -32.79 -2.89
CA PRO A 406 -0.73 -31.37 -2.81
C PRO A 406 -1.61 -30.60 -1.81
N HIS A 407 -0.99 -30.05 -0.77
CA HIS A 407 -1.63 -29.19 0.23
C HIS A 407 -0.59 -28.36 1.00
N LEU A 408 -1.04 -27.30 1.66
CA LEU A 408 -0.27 -26.60 2.68
C LEU A 408 -0.70 -27.11 4.05
N HIS A 409 0.26 -27.57 4.86
CA HIS A 409 0.06 -27.73 6.30
C HIS A 409 0.52 -26.46 7.02
N TYR A 410 -0.40 -25.78 7.69
CA TYR A 410 -0.19 -24.49 8.35
C TYR A 410 -0.37 -24.60 9.86
N GLU A 411 0.68 -24.31 10.62
CA GLU A 411 0.63 -24.26 12.09
C GLU A 411 0.73 -22.82 12.59
N PHE A 412 -0.02 -22.51 13.65
CA PHE A 412 0.06 -21.25 14.38
C PHE A 412 0.40 -21.52 15.85
N LEU A 413 1.40 -20.81 16.37
CA LEU A 413 1.84 -20.94 17.74
C LEU A 413 1.83 -19.57 18.44
N MET A 414 1.39 -19.57 19.69
CA MET A 414 1.48 -18.42 20.61
C MET A 414 2.29 -18.84 21.83
N SER A 415 3.43 -18.19 22.06
CA SER A 415 4.35 -18.50 23.16
C SER A 415 4.74 -19.98 23.22
N GLY A 416 4.95 -20.60 22.05
CA GLY A 416 5.31 -22.02 21.90
C GLY A 416 4.15 -23.01 22.01
N VAL A 417 2.92 -22.56 22.23
CA VAL A 417 1.72 -23.41 22.29
C VAL A 417 0.97 -23.36 20.97
N TYR A 418 0.67 -24.53 20.40
CA TYR A 418 -0.13 -24.67 19.19
C TYR A 418 -1.57 -24.20 19.42
N GLN A 419 -2.04 -23.29 18.58
CA GLN A 419 -3.40 -22.77 18.62
C GLN A 419 -4.15 -23.17 17.36
N ASN A 420 -5.48 -23.24 17.46
CA ASN A 420 -6.31 -23.39 16.28
C ASN A 420 -6.32 -22.05 15.51
N PRO A 421 -5.72 -21.97 14.31
CA PRO A 421 -5.67 -20.72 13.56
C PRO A 421 -7.05 -20.20 13.15
N SER A 422 -8.07 -21.07 13.03
CA SER A 422 -9.41 -20.63 12.62
C SER A 422 -10.19 -19.90 13.72
N THR A 423 -9.83 -20.10 15.00
CA THR A 423 -10.54 -19.50 16.13
C THR A 423 -9.71 -18.49 16.89
N ILE A 424 -8.39 -18.72 17.04
CA ILE A 424 -7.54 -17.87 17.88
C ILE A 424 -7.45 -16.43 17.36
N LEU A 425 -7.58 -16.23 16.05
CA LEU A 425 -7.46 -14.92 15.41
C LEU A 425 -8.58 -13.93 15.81
N ASP A 426 -9.71 -14.43 16.32
CA ASP A 426 -10.78 -13.59 16.86
C ASP A 426 -10.57 -13.25 18.34
N GLU A 427 -9.74 -14.02 19.04
CA GLU A 427 -9.35 -13.80 20.45
C GLU A 427 -8.10 -12.92 20.59
N LEU A 428 -7.32 -12.77 19.52
CA LEU A 428 -6.17 -11.86 19.50
C LEU A 428 -6.63 -10.42 19.75
N PRO A 429 -5.86 -9.62 20.51
CA PRO A 429 -6.16 -8.20 20.65
C PRO A 429 -6.30 -7.57 19.27
N LYS A 430 -7.35 -6.76 19.10
CA LYS A 430 -7.55 -6.00 17.86
C LYS A 430 -6.28 -5.21 17.59
N ALA A 431 -5.92 -5.09 16.31
CA ALA A 431 -4.75 -4.32 15.89
C ALA A 431 -4.74 -2.95 16.56
N VAL A 432 -3.53 -2.48 16.87
CA VAL A 432 -3.28 -1.19 17.52
C VAL A 432 -4.19 -0.14 16.85
N SER A 433 -5.11 0.41 17.65
CA SER A 433 -5.94 1.53 17.24
C SER A 433 -5.05 2.73 16.97
N ILE A 434 -5.54 3.71 16.22
CA ILE A 434 -4.84 4.98 16.05
C ILE A 434 -4.40 5.50 17.42
N GLU A 435 -3.10 5.79 17.54
CA GLU A 435 -2.48 6.33 18.74
C GLU A 435 -3.28 7.54 19.23
N GLU A 436 -3.37 7.73 20.55
CA GLU A 436 -4.22 8.76 21.13
C GLU A 436 -3.91 10.16 20.56
N GLU A 437 -2.64 10.43 20.30
CA GLU A 437 -2.12 11.67 19.73
C GLU A 437 -2.57 11.90 18.29
N GLU A 438 -2.87 10.84 17.54
CA GLU A 438 -3.25 10.88 16.12
C GLU A 438 -4.78 10.90 15.91
N LYS A 439 -5.58 10.67 16.96
CA LYS A 439 -7.04 10.59 16.84
C LYS A 439 -7.67 11.86 16.27
N ASP A 440 -7.24 13.04 16.71
CA ASP A 440 -7.78 14.31 16.22
C ASP A 440 -7.45 14.57 14.75
N ARG A 441 -6.26 14.15 14.29
CA ARG A 441 -5.89 14.20 12.88
C ARG A 441 -6.75 13.22 12.08
N PHE A 442 -6.89 11.99 12.56
CA PHE A 442 -7.77 10.99 11.95
C PHE A 442 -9.20 11.50 11.79
N TRP A 443 -9.80 12.05 12.85
CA TRP A 443 -11.17 12.54 12.79
C TRP A 443 -11.35 13.68 11.81
N ARG A 444 -10.39 14.60 11.74
CA ARG A 444 -10.43 15.70 10.76
C ARG A 444 -10.25 15.21 9.33
N GLN A 445 -9.23 14.39 9.07
CA GLN A 445 -8.93 13.91 7.71
C GLN A 445 -10.04 13.00 7.17
N THR A 446 -10.63 12.17 8.02
CA THR A 446 -11.64 11.18 7.60
C THR A 446 -13.08 11.68 7.70
N ALA A 447 -13.34 12.90 8.21
CA ALA A 447 -14.69 13.42 8.43
C ALA A 447 -15.58 13.34 7.17
N ARG A 448 -15.05 13.69 6.00
CA ARG A 448 -15.78 13.61 4.72
C ARG A 448 -16.11 12.16 4.35
N LEU A 449 -15.12 11.28 4.40
CA LEU A 449 -15.25 9.86 4.04
C LEU A 449 -16.21 9.12 5.00
N ARG A 450 -16.13 9.41 6.31
CA ARG A 450 -17.03 8.86 7.33
C ARG A 450 -18.48 9.28 7.11
N ARG A 451 -18.72 10.56 6.76
CA ARG A 451 -20.07 11.03 6.42
C ARG A 451 -20.60 10.35 5.16
N HIS A 452 -19.77 10.24 4.12
CA HIS A 452 -20.14 9.58 2.87
C HIS A 452 -20.54 8.11 3.11
N ILE A 453 -19.69 7.31 3.75
CA ILE A 453 -19.99 5.90 4.06
C ILE A 453 -21.27 5.75 4.92
N ARG A 454 -21.45 6.60 5.94
CA ARG A 454 -22.64 6.52 6.80
C ARG A 454 -23.94 6.78 6.03
N SER A 455 -23.89 7.66 5.03
CA SER A 455 -25.05 7.95 4.18
C SER A 455 -25.48 6.75 3.32
N LEU A 456 -24.53 5.88 2.96
CA LEU A 456 -24.79 4.64 2.23
C LEU A 456 -25.55 3.62 3.10
N ASN A 457 -25.17 3.49 4.37
CA ASN A 457 -25.87 2.62 5.33
C ASN A 457 -27.35 2.98 5.50
N SER A 458 -27.67 4.28 5.49
CA SER A 458 -29.07 4.73 5.58
C SER A 458 -29.90 4.38 4.34
N GLY A 459 -29.32 4.40 3.13
CA GLY A 459 -30.03 3.99 1.91
C GLY A 459 -30.31 2.48 1.84
N LEU A 460 -29.39 1.69 2.40
CA LEU A 460 -29.46 0.22 2.48
C LEU A 460 -30.54 -0.26 3.47
N LEU A 461 -30.72 0.46 4.58
CA LEU A 461 -31.82 0.21 5.53
C LEU A 461 -33.20 0.51 4.94
N PHE A 462 -33.31 1.50 4.04
CA PHE A 462 -34.56 1.81 3.35
C PHE A 462 -34.97 0.74 2.33
N THR A 463 -34.00 0.13 1.64
CA THR A 463 -34.26 -0.93 0.65
C THR A 463 -34.61 -2.26 1.32
N LEU A 464 -33.98 -2.60 2.44
CA LEU A 464 -34.32 -3.81 3.22
C LEU A 464 -35.74 -3.74 3.81
N ASN A 465 -36.19 -2.56 4.26
CA ASN A 465 -37.55 -2.36 4.78
C ASN A 465 -38.64 -2.27 3.72
N GLN A 466 -38.31 -2.19 2.43
CA GLN A 466 -39.30 -2.22 1.35
C GLN A 466 -39.55 -3.63 0.79
N SER A 467 -38.64 -4.59 0.99
CA SER A 467 -38.79 -5.96 0.44
C SER A 467 -39.74 -6.89 1.21
N SER A 468 -40.41 -6.40 2.25
CA SER A 468 -41.39 -7.17 3.05
C SER A 468 -42.84 -6.74 2.84
N ALA A 469 -43.10 -5.92 1.82
CA ALA A 469 -44.45 -5.51 1.44
C ALA A 469 -44.67 -5.74 -0.06
N GLU A 470 -44.80 -7.01 -0.46
CA GLU A 470 -45.53 -7.44 -1.65
C GLU A 470 -46.02 -8.89 -1.48
#